data_AF-A0AB37XLB5-F1
#
_entry.id   AF-A0AB37XLB5-F1
#
_cell.length_a   1.000
_cell.length_b   1.000
_cell.length_c   1.000
_cell.angle_alpha   90.00
_cell.angle_beta   90.00
_cell.angle_gamma   90.00
#
_symmetry.space_group_name_H-M   'P 1'
#
loop_
_entity.id
_entity.type
_entity.pdbx_description
1 polymer ?
#
loop_
_entity_poly.entity_id
_entity_poly.type
_entity_poly.pdbx_seq_one_letter_code
_entity_poly.pdbx_strand_id
1 'polypeptide(L)'
;KYIAYFQVCTNTHATVEVLKEKFEPVLKESGVVGLSIGTRPDWLPDDVVEYLAELNQRTYLWVEVGRQTIHQSTSDLINRAHDMKTYYEGVAKLRKQNIKATAKEVAQMDVQGIKIHLLHLLKGT
;
A
#
# COMPACT_ATOMS: atom_id res chain seq x y z
N LYS A 1 -12.24 0.74 -18.78
CA LYS A 1 -11.34 1.55 -17.89
C LYS A 1 -10.89 0.62 -16.77
N TYR A 2 -9.59 0.57 -16.49
CA TYR A 2 -8.97 -0.41 -15.60
C TYR A 2 -8.01 0.27 -14.61
N ILE A 3 -7.80 -0.35 -13.46
CA ILE A 3 -6.78 0.06 -12.48
C ILE A 3 -5.73 -1.05 -12.45
N ALA A 4 -4.47 -0.72 -12.70
CA ALA A 4 -3.41 -1.70 -12.60
C ALA A 4 -3.02 -1.92 -11.13
N TYR A 5 -2.88 -3.18 -10.72
CA TYR A 5 -2.70 -3.54 -9.32
C TYR A 5 -1.34 -4.18 -9.06
N PHE A 6 -0.53 -3.53 -8.24
CA PHE A 6 0.78 -3.95 -7.79
C PHE A 6 0.66 -4.54 -6.37
N GLN A 7 0.50 -5.87 -6.30
CA GLN A 7 0.16 -6.56 -5.04
C GLN A 7 1.36 -7.13 -4.28
N VAL A 8 2.30 -7.75 -4.99
CA VAL A 8 3.27 -8.66 -4.37
C VAL A 8 4.41 -7.86 -3.73
N CYS A 9 4.81 -8.25 -2.52
CA CYS A 9 5.86 -7.59 -1.74
C CYS A 9 5.55 -6.11 -1.45
N THR A 10 6.60 -5.37 -1.04
CA THR A 10 6.53 -3.93 -0.84
C THR A 10 6.79 -3.22 -2.16
N ASN A 11 5.75 -2.78 -2.87
CA ASN A 11 5.90 -2.17 -4.20
C ASN A 11 6.51 -0.75 -4.15
N THR A 12 6.79 -0.24 -2.96
CA THR A 12 7.57 1.00 -2.75
C THR A 12 9.01 0.74 -2.32
N HIS A 13 9.45 -0.53 -2.24
CA HIS A 13 10.82 -0.89 -1.83
C HIS A 13 11.83 -0.78 -2.98
N ALA A 14 12.00 0.46 -3.47
CA ALA A 14 13.00 0.85 -4.47
C ALA A 14 13.18 2.38 -4.46
N THR A 15 14.17 2.88 -5.20
CA THR A 15 14.31 4.33 -5.44
C THR A 15 13.19 4.84 -6.33
N VAL A 16 12.90 6.15 -6.28
CA VAL A 16 11.85 6.78 -7.09
C VAL A 16 12.03 6.53 -8.59
N GLU A 17 13.27 6.49 -9.08
CA GLU A 17 13.59 6.21 -10.49
C GLU A 17 13.10 4.83 -10.90
N VAL A 18 13.39 3.81 -10.08
CA VAL A 18 12.94 2.42 -10.33
C VAL A 18 11.42 2.31 -10.23
N LEU A 19 10.78 3.06 -9.31
CA LEU A 19 9.32 3.09 -9.22
C LEU A 19 8.69 3.72 -10.47
N LYS A 20 9.29 4.79 -11.02
CA LYS A 20 8.88 5.41 -12.28
C LYS A 20 8.99 4.44 -13.45
N GLU A 21 10.11 3.72 -13.57
CA GLU A 21 10.31 2.70 -14.60
C GLU A 21 9.24 1.59 -14.55
N LYS A 22 8.70 1.27 -13.36
CA LYS A 22 7.68 0.24 -13.20
C LYS A 22 6.25 0.74 -13.39
N PHE A 23 5.92 1.92 -12.86
CA PHE A 23 4.54 2.41 -12.83
C PHE A 23 4.16 3.19 -14.09
N GLU A 24 5.09 3.99 -14.63
CA GLU A 24 4.80 4.89 -15.76
C GLU A 24 4.44 4.14 -17.06
N PRO A 25 5.11 3.03 -17.44
CA PRO A 25 4.72 2.30 -18.65
C PRO A 25 3.29 1.77 -18.55
N VAL A 26 2.89 1.28 -17.38
CA VAL A 26 1.55 0.72 -17.15
C VAL A 26 0.47 1.80 -17.25
N LEU A 27 0.77 3.04 -16.84
CA LEU A 27 -0.14 4.17 -17.00
C LEU A 27 -0.32 4.62 -18.46
N LYS A 28 0.58 4.23 -19.37
CA LYS A 28 0.46 4.52 -20.81
C LYS A 28 -0.37 3.49 -21.56
N GLU A 29 -0.68 2.36 -20.95
CA GLU A 29 -1.49 1.31 -21.55
C GLU A 29 -2.94 1.77 -21.78
N SER A 30 -3.49 1.41 -22.94
CA SER A 30 -4.82 1.87 -23.34
C SER A 30 -5.90 1.39 -22.36
N GLY A 31 -6.65 2.34 -21.81
CA GLY A 31 -7.76 2.06 -20.89
C GLY A 31 -7.37 1.93 -19.42
N VAL A 32 -6.08 2.00 -19.06
CA VAL A 32 -5.64 2.14 -17.66
C VAL A 32 -5.89 3.58 -17.20
N VAL A 33 -6.55 3.74 -16.04
CA VAL A 33 -6.93 5.05 -15.48
C VAL A 33 -6.32 5.32 -14.10
N GLY A 34 -5.56 4.37 -13.58
CA GLY A 34 -5.11 4.41 -12.19
C GLY A 34 -4.21 3.25 -11.78
N LEU A 35 -3.71 3.37 -10.56
CA LEU A 35 -2.85 2.39 -9.90
C LEU A 35 -3.45 2.02 -8.54
N SER A 36 -3.38 0.74 -8.19
CA SER A 36 -3.53 0.25 -6.83
C SER A 36 -2.19 -0.35 -6.40
N ILE A 37 -1.62 0.12 -5.30
CA ILE A 37 -0.25 -0.21 -4.87
C ILE A 37 -0.27 -0.76 -3.45
N GLY A 38 0.12 -2.02 -3.28
CA GLY A 38 0.35 -2.65 -1.99
C GLY A 38 1.73 -2.33 -1.43
N THR A 39 1.80 -1.86 -0.19
CA THR A 39 3.05 -1.50 0.48
C THR A 39 3.05 -1.76 1.99
N ARG A 40 4.26 -1.79 2.56
CA ARG A 40 4.54 -1.82 3.99
C ARG A 40 4.54 -0.40 4.57
N PRO A 41 4.00 -0.19 5.78
CA PRO A 41 3.99 1.13 6.42
C PRO A 41 5.38 1.67 6.75
N ASP A 42 6.32 0.78 7.04
CA ASP A 42 7.72 1.08 7.37
C ASP A 42 8.58 1.46 6.16
N TRP A 43 8.02 1.42 4.95
CA TRP A 43 8.75 1.76 3.72
C TRP A 43 8.03 2.84 2.89
N LEU A 44 7.87 3.99 3.52
CA LEU A 44 7.29 5.22 2.95
C LEU A 44 8.21 6.42 3.26
N PRO A 45 9.42 6.46 2.68
CA PRO A 45 10.26 7.66 2.75
C PRO A 45 9.58 8.82 2.01
N ASP A 46 9.97 10.04 2.34
CA ASP A 46 9.22 11.24 1.95
C ASP A 46 9.27 11.49 0.43
N ASP A 47 10.37 11.14 -0.24
CA ASP A 47 10.55 11.20 -1.70
C ASP A 47 9.57 10.26 -2.44
N VAL A 48 9.39 9.04 -1.93
CA VAL A 48 8.41 8.10 -2.45
C VAL A 48 6.99 8.62 -2.23
N VAL A 49 6.70 9.18 -1.05
CA VAL A 49 5.37 9.76 -0.76
C VAL A 49 5.08 10.96 -1.66
N GLU A 50 6.08 11.80 -1.95
CA GLU A 50 5.98 12.91 -2.89
C GLU A 50 5.67 12.41 -4.31
N TYR A 51 6.40 11.39 -4.79
CA TYR A 51 6.10 10.79 -6.09
C TYR A 51 4.70 10.16 -6.15
N LEU A 52 4.26 9.47 -5.09
CA LEU A 52 2.88 8.97 -5.00
C LEU A 52 1.85 10.12 -5.01
N ALA A 53 2.18 11.27 -4.43
CA ALA A 53 1.32 12.45 -4.47
C ALA A 53 1.20 13.01 -5.90
N GLU A 54 2.30 13.08 -6.65
CA GLU A 54 2.28 13.45 -8.08
C GLU A 54 1.38 12.50 -8.90
N LEU A 55 1.50 11.19 -8.65
CA LEU A 55 0.64 10.17 -9.29
C LEU A 55 -0.84 10.35 -8.95
N ASN A 56 -1.15 10.69 -7.70
CA ASN A 56 -2.51 10.90 -7.21
C ASN A 56 -3.21 12.10 -7.87
N GLN A 57 -2.46 13.12 -8.29
CA GLN A 57 -3.03 14.29 -8.96
C GLN A 57 -3.49 14.01 -10.40
N ARG A 58 -2.87 13.04 -11.07
CA ARG A 58 -3.09 12.76 -12.50
C ARG A 58 -3.75 11.41 -12.79
N THR A 59 -3.90 10.55 -11.78
CA THR A 59 -4.47 9.20 -11.91
C THR A 59 -5.40 8.86 -10.76
N TYR A 60 -6.23 7.84 -10.93
CA TYR A 60 -6.90 7.23 -9.78
C TYR A 60 -5.89 6.38 -8.99
N LEU A 61 -5.30 6.94 -7.93
CA LEU A 61 -4.34 6.23 -7.09
C LEU A 61 -5.00 5.68 -5.82
N TRP A 62 -4.69 4.41 -5.53
CA TRP A 62 -5.07 3.73 -4.31
C TRP A 62 -3.83 3.09 -3.68
N VAL A 63 -3.57 3.33 -2.39
CA VAL A 63 -2.39 2.76 -1.69
C VAL A 63 -2.85 1.89 -0.53
N GLU A 64 -2.56 0.59 -0.64
CA GLU A 64 -2.83 -0.40 0.39
C GLU A 64 -1.67 -0.55 1.36
N VAL A 65 -1.84 -0.06 2.58
CA VAL A 65 -0.85 -0.20 3.66
C VAL A 65 -1.12 -1.48 4.45
N GLY A 66 -0.19 -2.42 4.40
CA GLY A 66 -0.32 -3.74 5.03
C GLY A 66 -0.18 -3.70 6.55
N ARG A 67 -1.28 -3.93 7.28
CA ARG A 67 -1.31 -4.07 8.75
C ARG A 67 -1.24 -5.52 9.24
N GLN A 68 -2.01 -6.41 8.60
CA GLN A 68 -2.35 -7.78 9.03
C GLN A 68 -3.17 -7.92 10.32
N THR A 69 -2.79 -7.28 11.42
CA THR A 69 -3.50 -7.42 12.72
C THR A 69 -3.48 -6.11 13.51
N ILE A 70 -4.50 -5.87 14.34
CA ILE A 70 -4.50 -4.74 15.29
C ILE A 70 -3.72 -5.06 16.58
N HIS A 71 -3.46 -6.33 16.85
CA HIS A 71 -2.85 -6.77 18.10
C HIS A 71 -1.34 -6.88 17.93
N GLN A 72 -0.59 -6.05 18.67
CA GLN A 72 0.87 -6.08 18.63
C GLN A 72 1.43 -7.46 19.00
N SER A 73 0.83 -8.15 19.97
CA SER A 73 1.23 -9.52 20.35
C SER A 73 1.16 -10.50 19.18
N THR A 74 0.16 -10.36 18.29
CA THR A 74 0.08 -11.16 17.06
C THR A 74 1.14 -10.71 16.06
N SER A 75 1.36 -9.40 15.87
CA SER A 75 2.44 -8.89 15.01
C SER A 75 3.81 -9.43 15.41
N ASP A 76 4.09 -9.51 16.71
CA ASP A 76 5.33 -10.04 17.26
C ASP A 76 5.44 -11.55 17.01
N LEU A 77 4.37 -12.30 17.28
CA LEU A 77 4.31 -13.75 17.04
C LEU A 77 4.62 -14.14 15.59
N ILE A 78 4.18 -13.32 14.63
CA ILE A 78 4.33 -13.59 13.19
C ILE A 78 5.56 -12.91 12.58
N ASN A 79 6.41 -12.29 13.40
CA ASN A 79 7.58 -11.53 12.98
C ASN A 79 7.25 -10.46 11.92
N ARG A 80 6.23 -9.64 12.17
CA ARG A 80 5.77 -8.61 11.22
C ARG A 80 6.84 -7.54 10.95
N ALA A 81 7.72 -7.32 11.93
CA ALA A 81 8.85 -6.37 11.89
C ALA A 81 8.46 -4.89 11.73
N HIS A 82 7.28 -4.49 12.21
CA HIS A 82 6.92 -3.10 12.49
C HIS A 82 5.83 -3.05 13.58
N ASP A 83 5.70 -1.90 14.24
CA ASP A 83 4.69 -1.68 15.27
C ASP A 83 3.45 -0.93 14.73
N MET A 84 2.42 -0.84 15.56
CA MET A 84 1.21 -0.08 15.24
C MET A 84 1.47 1.41 15.05
N LYS A 85 2.46 1.99 15.71
CA LYS A 85 2.84 3.40 15.55
C LYS A 85 3.31 3.67 14.12
N THR A 86 4.22 2.84 13.61
CA THR A 86 4.74 2.90 12.24
C THR A 86 3.60 2.80 11.22
N TYR A 87 2.63 1.92 11.48
CA TYR A 87 1.42 1.82 10.67
C TYR A 87 0.63 3.14 10.60
N TYR A 88 0.34 3.76 11.74
CA TYR A 88 -0.37 5.03 11.78
C TYR A 88 0.39 6.17 11.12
N GLU A 89 1.72 6.24 11.31
CA GLU A 89 2.57 7.24 10.69
C GLU A 89 2.57 7.13 9.16
N GLY A 90 2.73 5.91 8.62
CA GLY A 90 2.67 5.67 7.18
C GLY A 90 1.32 6.06 6.58
N VAL A 91 0.21 5.72 7.25
CA VAL A 91 -1.14 6.15 6.84
C VAL A 91 -1.30 7.67 6.91
N ALA A 92 -0.77 8.32 7.96
CA ALA A 92 -0.85 9.77 8.11
C ALA A 92 -0.08 10.51 7.00
N LYS A 93 1.12 10.02 6.63
CA LYS A 93 1.90 10.57 5.51
C LYS A 93 1.12 10.58 4.20
N LEU A 94 0.52 9.46 3.83
CA LEU A 94 -0.28 9.33 2.61
C LEU A 94 -1.51 10.24 2.63
N ARG A 95 -2.20 10.31 3.78
CA ARG A 95 -3.38 11.16 3.93
C ARG A 95 -3.08 12.64 3.84
N LYS A 96 -1.91 13.08 4.32
CA LYS A 96 -1.46 14.47 4.17
C LYS A 96 -1.38 14.89 2.69
N GLN A 97 -1.13 13.93 1.80
CA GLN A 97 -1.10 14.13 0.35
C GLN A 97 -2.44 13.82 -0.35
N ASN A 98 -3.53 13.71 0.41
CA ASN A 98 -4.86 13.33 -0.09
C ASN A 98 -4.89 11.98 -0.83
N ILE A 99 -3.93 11.09 -0.54
CA ILE A 99 -3.91 9.73 -1.08
C ILE A 99 -4.87 8.88 -0.25
N LYS A 100 -5.75 8.14 -0.92
CA LYS A 100 -6.69 7.22 -0.27
C LYS A 100 -5.92 6.05 0.35
N ALA A 101 -6.00 5.94 1.67
CA ALA A 101 -5.39 4.86 2.44
C ALA A 101 -6.43 3.81 2.85
N THR A 102 -6.20 2.56 2.48
CA THR A 102 -7.22 1.49 2.47
C THR A 102 -8.02 1.31 3.76
N ALA A 103 -7.38 1.21 4.92
CA ALA A 103 -8.08 0.70 6.12
C ALA A 103 -9.21 1.61 6.62
N LYS A 104 -9.06 2.94 6.50
CA LYS A 104 -10.12 3.86 6.94
C LYS A 104 -11.20 4.01 5.88
N GLU A 105 -10.81 4.14 4.62
CA GLU A 105 -11.76 4.30 3.51
C GLU A 105 -12.66 3.07 3.38
N VAL A 106 -12.07 1.86 3.40
CA VAL A 106 -12.84 0.60 3.34
C VAL A 106 -13.78 0.44 4.53
N ALA A 107 -13.40 0.89 5.73
CA ALA A 107 -14.27 0.81 6.91
C ALA A 107 -15.52 1.71 6.80
N GLN A 108 -15.53 2.68 5.88
CA GLN A 108 -16.67 3.56 5.62
C GLN A 108 -17.48 3.15 4.39
N MET A 109 -16.97 2.19 3.61
CA MET A 109 -17.62 1.70 2.40
C MET A 109 -18.50 0.49 2.75
N ASP A 110 -19.55 0.29 1.95
CA ASP A 110 -20.28 -0.97 1.96
C ASP A 110 -19.34 -2.13 1.58
N VAL A 111 -19.61 -3.34 2.04
CA VAL A 111 -18.74 -4.49 1.79
C VAL A 111 -18.84 -4.89 0.32
N GLN A 112 -17.91 -4.40 -0.49
CA GLN A 112 -17.87 -4.68 -1.94
C GLN A 112 -17.05 -5.94 -2.29
N GLY A 113 -16.39 -6.57 -1.31
CA GLY A 113 -15.58 -7.76 -1.54
C GLY A 113 -14.86 -8.24 -0.28
N ILE A 114 -14.43 -9.50 -0.30
CA ILE A 114 -13.67 -10.13 0.78
C ILE A 114 -12.28 -10.49 0.24
N LYS A 115 -11.22 -9.96 0.88
CA LYS A 115 -9.83 -10.31 0.59
C LYS A 115 -9.35 -11.31 1.65
N ILE A 116 -9.16 -12.57 1.26
CA ILE A 116 -8.65 -13.63 2.14
C ILE A 116 -7.15 -13.78 1.88
N HIS A 117 -6.32 -13.52 2.90
CA HIS A 117 -4.90 -13.85 2.89
C HIS A 117 -4.66 -15.02 3.85
N LEU A 118 -4.15 -16.13 3.30
CA LEU A 118 -3.75 -17.29 4.10
C LEU A 118 -2.40 -17.03 4.78
N LEU A 119 -2.41 -16.98 6.10
CA LEU A 119 -1.21 -16.90 6.91
C LEU A 119 -0.81 -18.30 7.38
N HIS A 120 0.32 -18.79 6.89
CA HIS A 120 0.90 -20.05 7.37
C HIS A 120 1.95 -19.73 8.44
N LEU A 121 1.68 -20.14 9.69
CA LEU A 121 2.64 -20.05 10.79
C LEU A 121 3.34 -21.39 10.93
N LEU A 122 4.59 -21.45 10.47
CA LEU A 122 5.45 -22.60 10.66
C LEU A 122 6.13 -22.49 12.02
N LYS A 123 5.89 -23.48 12.88
CA LYS A 123 6.49 -23.56 14.21
C LYS A 123 7.67 -24.53 14.15
N GLY A 124 8.88 -24.07 14.48
CA GLY A 124 10.08 -24.91 14.52
C GLY A 124 10.91 -24.95 13.23
N THR A 125 10.71 -23.98 12.33
CA THR A 125 11.64 -23.63 11.24
C THR A 125 12.43 -22.40 11.61
#